data_AF-D7KPP7-F1
#
_entry.id   AF-D7KPP7-F1
#
_cell.length_a   1.000
_cell.length_b   1.000
_cell.length_c   1.000
_cell.angle_alpha   90.00
_cell.angle_beta   90.00
_cell.angle_gamma   90.00
#
_symmetry.space_group_name_H-M   'P 1'
#
loop_
_entity.id
_entity.type
_entity.pdbx_description
1 polymer ?
#
loop_
_entity_poly.entity_id
_entity_poly.type
_entity_poly.pdbx_seq_one_letter_code
_entity_poly.pdbx_strand_id
1 'polypeptide(L)'
;MSCLNVTCFSYVHNFGDKFLRCLAFVIHLHLHLTKSVVACCNTIKFSRLIEFYFLPDDLVDWLEPLMILLRNSPKLKSLIIDTVNTLRL
;
A
#
# COMPACT_ATOMS: atom_id res chain seq x y z
N MET A 1 11.04 8.73 -17.94
CA MET A 1 10.79 8.55 -16.50
C MET A 1 10.45 7.08 -16.29
N SER A 2 11.30 6.34 -15.62
CA SER A 2 11.13 4.91 -15.33
C SER A 2 9.98 4.72 -14.34
N CYS A 3 8.77 4.60 -14.86
CA CYS A 3 7.59 4.22 -14.09
C CYS A 3 7.84 2.80 -13.59
N LEU A 4 8.18 2.62 -12.32
CA LEU A 4 8.37 1.30 -11.73
C LEU A 4 7.10 0.48 -11.91
N ASN A 5 7.19 -0.63 -12.65
CA ASN A 5 6.08 -1.57 -12.78
C ASN A 5 5.75 -2.23 -11.43
N VAL A 6 6.77 -2.40 -10.58
CA VAL A 6 6.69 -3.01 -9.25
C VAL A 6 7.41 -2.11 -8.26
N THR A 7 6.78 -1.83 -7.12
CA THR A 7 7.42 -1.10 -6.03
C THR A 7 7.17 -1.81 -4.71
N CYS A 8 8.26 -2.12 -3.99
CA CYS A 8 8.26 -2.77 -2.69
C CYS A 8 8.76 -1.77 -1.64
N PHE A 9 7.95 -1.50 -0.63
CA PHE A 9 8.33 -0.63 0.49
C PHE A 9 8.21 -1.37 1.80
N SER A 10 9.35 -1.70 2.40
CA SER A 10 9.43 -2.37 3.69
C SER A 10 9.48 -1.40 4.86
N TYR A 11 10.15 -0.24 4.73
CA TYR A 11 10.28 0.75 5.80
C TYR A 11 10.51 2.16 5.23
N VAL A 12 9.46 2.95 5.04
CA VAL A 12 9.61 4.36 4.67
C VAL A 12 8.97 5.23 5.75
N HIS A 13 9.83 5.96 6.46
CA HIS A 13 9.40 6.79 7.60
C HIS A 13 8.75 8.11 7.15
N ASN A 14 8.90 8.50 5.88
CA ASN A 14 8.28 9.71 5.35
C ASN A 14 8.19 9.66 3.81
N PHE A 15 6.99 9.56 3.27
CA PHE A 15 6.76 9.61 1.83
C PHE A 15 6.63 11.07 1.38
N GLY A 16 7.70 11.68 0.88
CA GLY A 16 7.64 13.03 0.31
C GLY A 16 6.72 13.09 -0.93
N ASP A 17 6.20 14.27 -1.28
CA ASP A 17 5.22 14.49 -2.36
C ASP A 17 5.59 13.84 -3.70
N LYS A 18 6.88 13.90 -4.05
CA LYS A 18 7.40 13.30 -5.29
C LYS A 18 7.22 11.78 -5.32
N PHE A 19 7.35 11.14 -4.16
CA PHE A 19 7.16 9.71 -4.00
C PHE A 19 5.68 9.33 -4.10
N LEU A 20 4.80 10.10 -3.44
CA LEU A 20 3.36 9.90 -3.52
C LEU A 20 2.85 10.00 -4.96
N ARG A 21 3.43 10.90 -5.76
CA ARG A 21 3.11 11.04 -7.18
C ARG A 21 3.50 9.81 -8.00
N CYS A 22 4.58 9.12 -7.66
CA CYS A 22 4.97 7.88 -8.34
C CYS A 22 3.98 6.75 -8.06
N LEU A 23 3.43 6.66 -6.85
CA LEU A 23 2.45 5.66 -6.45
C LEU A 23 1.18 5.68 -7.31
N ALA A 24 0.75 6.85 -7.79
CA ALA A 24 -0.43 6.98 -8.66
C ALA A 24 -0.30 6.20 -9.99
N PHE A 25 0.94 5.87 -10.41
CA PHE A 25 1.24 5.18 -11.66
C PHE A 25 1.65 3.72 -11.50
N VAL A 26 1.74 3.23 -10.26
CA VAL A 26 2.16 1.86 -9.94
C VAL A 26 1.09 0.86 -10.39
N ILE A 27 1.55 -0.28 -10.90
CA ILE A 27 0.70 -1.40 -11.34
C ILE A 27 0.68 -2.50 -10.26
N HIS A 28 1.84 -2.82 -9.69
CA HIS A 28 2.00 -3.80 -8.61
C HIS A 28 2.63 -3.13 -7.38
N LEU A 29 1.91 -3.14 -6.27
CA LEU A 29 2.30 -2.45 -5.04
C LEU A 29 2.47 -3.46 -3.90
N HIS A 30 3.63 -3.46 -3.27
CA HIS A 30 3.92 -4.23 -2.06
C HIS A 30 4.22 -3.25 -0.92
N LEU A 31 3.41 -3.28 0.15
CA LEU A 31 3.53 -2.36 1.28
C LEU A 31 3.54 -3.05 2.64
N HIS A 32 4.39 -2.58 3.54
CA HIS A 32 4.18 -2.78 4.97
C HIS A 32 3.29 -1.63 5.50
N LEU A 33 2.07 -1.94 5.95
CA LEU A 33 1.11 -0.97 6.46
C LEU A 33 1.42 -0.57 7.90
N THR A 34 2.28 0.43 8.04
CA THR A 34 2.52 1.12 9.32
C THR A 34 1.58 2.33 9.48
N LYS A 35 1.53 2.92 10.69
CA LYS A 35 0.72 4.12 10.96
C LYS A 35 1.03 5.29 10.03
N SER A 36 2.31 5.50 9.68
CA SER A 36 2.71 6.59 8.78
C SER A 36 2.27 6.34 7.34
N VAL A 37 2.34 5.09 6.87
CA VAL A 37 1.95 4.70 5.51
C VAL A 37 0.45 4.86 5.30
N VAL A 38 -0.34 4.44 6.28
CA VAL A 38 -1.80 4.59 6.30
C VAL A 38 -2.23 6.03 6.05
N ALA A 39 -1.62 7.00 6.73
CA ALA A 39 -1.96 8.42 6.58
C ALA A 39 -1.73 8.91 5.15
N CYS A 40 -0.69 8.43 4.47
CA CYS A 40 -0.36 8.79 3.10
C CYS A 40 -1.26 8.11 2.05
N CYS A 41 -1.66 6.86 2.28
CA CYS A 41 -2.49 6.11 1.32
C CYS A 41 -3.88 6.74 1.10
N ASN A 42 -4.41 7.44 2.10
CA ASN A 42 -5.73 8.06 2.02
C ASN A 42 -5.81 9.21 1.02
N THR A 43 -4.68 9.81 0.63
CA THR A 43 -4.65 10.99 -0.25
C THR A 43 -4.35 10.67 -1.72
N ILE A 44 -3.93 9.43 -2.02
CA ILE A 44 -3.49 9.03 -3.36
C ILE A 44 -4.60 8.31 -4.12
N LYS A 45 -4.77 8.67 -5.40
CA LYS A 45 -5.58 7.89 -6.36
C LYS A 45 -4.70 6.91 -7.12
N PHE A 46 -4.90 5.63 -6.90
CA PHE A 46 -4.17 4.54 -7.54
C PHE A 46 -4.82 4.16 -8.87
N SER A 47 -4.72 5.05 -9.86
CA SER A 47 -5.42 4.94 -11.15
C SER A 47 -5.03 3.73 -12.01
N ARG A 48 -3.88 3.12 -11.72
CA ARG A 48 -3.28 2.03 -12.50
C ARG A 48 -3.00 0.76 -11.69
N LEU A 49 -3.29 0.76 -10.40
CA LEU A 49 -2.98 -0.36 -9.53
C LEU A 49 -3.86 -1.55 -9.88
N ILE A 50 -3.23 -2.69 -10.16
CA ILE A 50 -3.89 -3.96 -10.52
C ILE A 50 -3.70 -4.99 -9.41
N GLU A 51 -2.52 -5.03 -8.81
CA GLU A 51 -2.20 -5.98 -7.75
C GLU A 51 -1.67 -5.23 -6.53
N PHE A 52 -2.27 -5.51 -5.38
CA PHE A 52 -1.88 -4.94 -4.11
C PHE A 52 -1.58 -6.05 -3.11
N TYR A 53 -0.35 -6.06 -2.63
CA TYR A 53 0.12 -6.91 -1.56
C TYR A 53 0.44 -6.03 -0.36
N PHE A 54 -0.01 -6.42 0.82
CA PHE A 54 0.44 -5.76 2.04
C PHE A 54 0.58 -6.68 3.24
N LEU A 55 1.47 -6.27 4.13
CA LEU A 55 1.69 -6.81 5.46
C LEU A 55 1.15 -5.79 6.47
N PRO A 56 0.13 -6.09 7.28
CA PRO A 56 -0.28 -5.19 8.36
C PRO A 56 0.71 -5.24 9.53
N ASP A 57 0.98 -4.09 10.11
CA ASP A 57 1.63 -4.02 11.44
C ASP A 57 0.58 -4.35 12.51
N ASP A 58 0.92 -5.22 13.46
CA ASP A 58 0.03 -5.71 14.52
C ASP A 58 -0.57 -4.58 15.39
N LEU A 59 0.04 -3.40 15.38
CA LEU A 59 -0.37 -2.23 16.19
C LEU A 59 -1.20 -1.21 15.42
N VAL A 60 -1.68 -1.56 14.22
CA VAL A 60 -2.39 -0.64 13.31
C VAL A 60 -3.75 -1.18 12.92
N ASP A 61 -4.80 -0.37 13.13
CA ASP A 61 -6.13 -0.63 12.57
C ASP A 61 -6.12 -0.41 11.05
N TRP A 62 -5.67 -1.43 10.31
CA TRP A 62 -5.42 -1.36 8.88
C TRP A 62 -6.70 -1.47 8.01
N LEU A 63 -7.84 -1.86 8.59
CA LEU A 63 -9.06 -2.15 7.83
C LEU A 63 -9.69 -0.89 7.22
N GLU A 64 -9.88 0.18 7.98
CA GLU A 64 -10.41 1.44 7.45
C GLU A 64 -9.50 2.05 6.35
N PRO A 65 -8.18 2.15 6.56
CA PRO A 65 -7.23 2.55 5.50
C PRO A 65 -7.30 1.67 4.26
N LEU A 66 -7.47 0.36 4.42
CA LEU A 66 -7.66 -0.56 3.31
C LEU A 66 -8.92 -0.20 2.52
N MET A 67 -10.06 0.05 3.20
CA MET A 67 -11.31 0.43 2.52
C MET A 67 -11.16 1.72 1.69
N ILE A 68 -10.42 2.70 2.21
CA ILE A 68 -10.12 3.94 1.48
C ILE A 68 -9.22 3.65 0.26
N LEU A 69 -8.17 2.84 0.43
CA LEU A 69 -7.26 2.46 -0.66
C LEU A 69 -8.01 1.71 -1.77
N LEU A 70 -8.87 0.76 -1.42
CA LEU A 70 -9.71 0.01 -2.36
C LEU A 70 -10.61 0.94 -3.17
N ARG A 71 -11.25 1.91 -2.50
CA ARG A 71 -12.05 2.94 -3.17
C ARG A 71 -11.23 3.79 -4.15
N ASN A 72 -9.97 4.05 -3.81
CA ASN A 72 -9.04 4.83 -4.64
C ASN A 72 -8.34 4.02 -5.74
N SER A 73 -8.61 2.71 -5.84
CA SER A 73 -7.93 1.77 -6.74
C SER A 73 -8.93 1.11 -7.70
N PRO A 74 -9.55 1.86 -8.64
CA PRO A 74 -10.67 1.36 -9.45
C PRO A 74 -10.30 0.21 -10.42
N LYS A 75 -9.01 -0.06 -10.61
CA LYS A 75 -8.51 -1.13 -11.48
C LYS A 75 -7.93 -2.32 -10.73
N LEU A 76 -8.02 -2.32 -9.40
CA LEU A 76 -7.48 -3.39 -8.58
C LEU A 76 -8.22 -4.70 -8.89
N LYS A 77 -7.46 -5.77 -9.12
CA LYS A 77 -7.98 -7.11 -9.42
C LYS A 77 -7.51 -8.15 -8.41
N SER A 78 -6.35 -7.94 -7.80
CA SER A 78 -5.78 -8.85 -6.82
C SER A 78 -5.41 -8.10 -5.55
N LEU A 79 -5.86 -8.62 -4.41
CA LEU A 79 -5.52 -8.16 -3.08
C LEU A 79 -4.93 -9.35 -2.31
N ILE A 80 -3.72 -9.18 -1.79
CA ILE A 80 -3.03 -10.18 -0.97
C ILE A 80 -2.70 -9.54 0.37
N ILE A 81 -3.18 -10.18 1.43
CA ILE A 81 -2.86 -9.80 2.81
C ILE A 81 -1.91 -10.87 3.33
N ASP A 82 -0.66 -10.48 3.54
CA ASP A 82 0.30 -11.35 4.20
C ASP A 82 0.16 -11.13 5.70
N THR A 83 -0.48 -12.07 6.38
CA THR A 83 -0.54 -12.07 7.84
C THR A 83 0.61 -12.92 8.34
N VAL A 84 1.51 -12.35 9.14
CA VAL A 84 2.51 -13.16 9.84
C VAL A 84 1.72 -14.09 10.77
N ASN A 85 1.69 -15.39 10.45
CA ASN A 85 1.25 -16.41 11.40
C ASN A 85 2.29 -16.44 12.53
N THR A 86 2.14 -15.57 13.52
CA THR A 86 2.80 -15.72 14.80
C THR A 86 2.11 -16.85 15.54
N LEU A 87 2.45 -18.09 15.19
CA LEU A 87 2.36 -19.20 16.14
C LEU A 87 3.32 -18.86 17.29
N ARG A 88 2.83 -18.10 18.27
CA ARG A 88 3.39 -18.10 19.61
C ARG A 88 2.93 -19.40 20.28
N LEU A 89 3.77 -20.44 20.13
CA LEU A 89 3.75 -21.60 21.02
C LEU A 89 4.26 -21.17 22.41
#